data_AF-A0A968D7M4-F1
#
_entry.id   AF-A0A968D7M4-F1
#
_cell.length_a   1.000
_cell.length_b   1.000
_cell.length_c   1.000
_cell.angle_alpha   90.00
_cell.angle_beta   90.00
_cell.angle_gamma   90.00
#
_symmetry.space_group_name_H-M   'P 1'
#
loop_
_entity.id
_entity.type
_entity.pdbx_description
1 polymer ?
#
loop_
_entity_poly.entity_id
_entity_poly.type
_entity_poly.pdbx_seq_one_letter_code
_entity_poly.pdbx_strand_id
1 'polypeptide(L)'
;VDDEVSVRLGIAGRLGKLGAPPIELDLSLALAFAATEGAFSNASQTPLEIRGGVAYDAHELVTPFVGAGIGIVHGYGTPDWRVFGGVRVGLIAEEELPCEGQEEDVDGFEDDDGCPDPDNDEDGILDERDDCPNEAEDVDGFEDEDGCPDLDNDGDGVLDEDDQCPEEAEAPGGNGDGCPGDRFDADGDGIDDADDQCPDEPEDRDGFEDDDGCPDPDNDGDGVVDASDRCPREAGVVENHGCPDTDRDEDGVPDRIDNCPDEPGTAARQGCRARQRVRIEETQLVITDKVYFAHDSARILRRSNAL
;
A
#
# COMPACT_ATOMS: atom_id res chain seq x y z
N VAL A 1 -25.78 -60.29 55.68
CA VAL A 1 -25.67 -58.87 55.33
C VAL A 1 -24.24 -58.56 55.63
N ASP A 2 -23.38 -58.80 54.64
CA ASP A 2 -21.97 -58.46 54.77
C ASP A 2 -21.89 -56.96 54.46
N ASP A 3 -21.47 -56.19 55.45
CA ASP A 3 -21.28 -54.74 55.33
C ASP A 3 -20.13 -54.50 54.35
N GLU A 4 -20.45 -54.06 53.13
CA GLU A 4 -19.45 -53.84 52.09
C GLU A 4 -19.29 -52.35 51.80
N VAL A 5 -18.05 -51.87 51.97
CA VAL A 5 -17.63 -50.52 51.60
C VAL A 5 -17.16 -50.55 50.16
N SER A 6 -17.96 -50.00 49.24
CA SER A 6 -17.56 -49.82 47.84
C SER A 6 -17.01 -48.40 47.62
N VAL A 7 -15.79 -48.29 47.11
CA VAL A 7 -15.24 -47.01 46.65
C VAL A 7 -15.48 -46.91 45.15
N ARG A 8 -16.00 -45.77 44.70
CA ARG A 8 -16.22 -45.47 43.28
C ARG A 8 -15.26 -44.39 42.82
N LEU A 9 -14.50 -44.69 41.78
CA LEU A 9 -13.66 -43.73 41.09
C LEU A 9 -14.20 -43.57 39.68
N GLY A 10 -14.26 -42.33 39.20
CA GLY A 10 -14.73 -42.05 37.87
C GLY A 10 -14.17 -40.77 37.29
N ILE A 11 -14.11 -40.74 35.96
CA ILE A 11 -13.79 -39.56 35.19
C ILE A 11 -15.13 -39.05 34.65
N ALA A 12 -15.40 -37.76 34.87
CA ALA A 12 -16.58 -37.09 34.33
C ALA A 12 -16.12 -35.96 33.40
N GLY A 13 -16.81 -35.80 32.27
CA GLY A 13 -16.57 -34.71 31.33
C GLY A 13 -17.87 -34.01 30.95
N ARG A 14 -17.82 -32.67 30.90
CA ARG A 14 -18.89 -31.82 30.39
C ARG A 14 -18.83 -31.81 28.87
N LEU A 15 -19.88 -32.30 28.21
CA LEU A 15 -19.90 -32.48 26.75
C LEU A 15 -20.39 -31.25 25.98
N GLY A 16 -21.02 -30.28 26.65
CA GLY A 16 -21.49 -29.02 26.05
C GLY A 16 -22.75 -28.47 26.71
N LYS A 17 -23.17 -27.26 26.28
CA LYS A 17 -24.47 -26.65 26.61
C LYS A 17 -25.42 -26.81 25.42
N LEU A 18 -26.62 -27.35 25.64
CA LEU A 18 -27.60 -27.59 24.57
C LEU A 18 -28.78 -26.62 24.64
N GLY A 19 -28.75 -25.58 23.81
CA GLY A 19 -29.85 -24.60 23.66
C GLY A 19 -30.13 -23.75 24.90
N ALA A 20 -31.21 -22.97 24.85
CA ALA A 20 -31.78 -22.28 26.02
C ALA A 20 -32.94 -23.14 26.55
N PRO A 21 -32.91 -23.60 27.80
CA PRO A 21 -31.99 -23.26 28.89
C PRO A 21 -30.65 -24.03 28.91
N PRO A 22 -29.63 -23.61 29.70
CA PRO A 22 -28.32 -24.27 29.78
C PRO A 22 -28.45 -25.67 30.40
N ILE A 23 -28.67 -26.66 29.54
CA ILE A 23 -28.62 -28.07 29.92
C ILE A 23 -27.18 -28.54 29.76
N GLU A 24 -26.57 -28.96 30.88
CA GLU A 24 -25.26 -29.61 30.85
C GLU A 24 -25.42 -31.10 30.56
N LEU A 25 -24.58 -31.62 29.66
CA LEU A 25 -24.48 -33.06 29.42
C LEU A 25 -23.24 -33.61 30.13
N ASP A 26 -23.48 -34.57 31.02
CA ASP A 26 -22.43 -35.26 31.76
C ASP A 26 -22.34 -36.71 31.32
N LEU A 27 -21.11 -37.16 31.03
CA LEU A 27 -20.79 -38.57 30.91
C LEU A 27 -19.76 -38.94 31.96
N SER A 28 -20.04 -40.01 32.72
CA SER A 28 -19.10 -40.55 33.69
C SER A 28 -18.95 -42.06 33.57
N LEU A 29 -17.71 -42.51 33.69
CA LEU A 29 -17.37 -43.92 33.82
C LEU A 29 -17.03 -44.18 35.28
N ALA A 30 -17.72 -45.11 35.94
CA ALA A 30 -17.47 -45.45 37.33
C ALA A 30 -17.02 -46.91 37.46
N LEU A 31 -15.87 -47.10 38.11
CA LEU A 31 -15.38 -48.39 38.56
C LEU A 31 -15.65 -48.53 40.06
N ALA A 32 -16.14 -49.68 40.51
CA ALA A 32 -16.15 -50.02 41.92
C ALA A 32 -15.28 -51.25 42.17
N PHE A 33 -14.72 -51.35 43.37
CA PHE A 33 -13.96 -52.52 43.82
C PHE A 33 -14.37 -52.88 45.25
N ALA A 34 -14.40 -54.17 45.54
CA ALA A 34 -14.63 -54.71 46.88
C ALA A 34 -13.36 -54.58 47.73
N ALA A 35 -13.49 -54.16 48.99
CA ALA A 35 -12.36 -53.97 49.92
C ALA A 35 -11.90 -55.28 50.61
N THR A 36 -11.99 -56.44 49.95
CA THR A 36 -11.55 -57.74 50.47
C THR A 36 -10.41 -58.34 49.63
N GLU A 37 -9.59 -59.23 50.22
CA GLU A 37 -8.31 -59.70 49.65
C GLU A 37 -8.39 -60.08 48.15
N GLY A 38 -7.61 -59.38 47.33
CA GLY A 38 -7.45 -59.67 45.91
C GLY A 38 -8.16 -58.69 44.97
N ALA A 39 -7.98 -57.37 45.16
CA ALA A 39 -8.36 -56.37 44.17
C ALA A 39 -7.81 -56.78 42.79
N PHE A 40 -8.68 -56.76 41.77
CA PHE A 40 -8.40 -57.12 40.37
C PHE A 40 -8.33 -58.62 40.01
N SER A 41 -8.61 -59.55 40.93
CA SER A 41 -8.46 -60.98 40.65
C SER A 41 -9.66 -61.64 39.95
N ASN A 42 -10.87 -61.05 40.00
CA ASN A 42 -12.08 -61.62 39.40
C ASN A 42 -13.01 -60.54 38.83
N ALA A 43 -13.54 -60.79 37.62
CA ALA A 43 -14.44 -59.85 36.92
C ALA A 43 -15.76 -59.57 37.67
N SER A 44 -16.22 -60.49 38.53
CA SER A 44 -17.41 -60.28 39.37
C SER A 44 -17.19 -59.24 40.48
N GLN A 45 -15.93 -58.88 40.78
CA GLN A 45 -15.53 -57.95 41.85
C GLN A 45 -15.08 -56.58 41.33
N THR A 46 -14.99 -56.40 40.00
CA THR A 46 -14.62 -55.13 39.34
C THR A 46 -15.72 -54.68 38.38
N PRO A 47 -16.90 -54.30 38.89
CA PRO A 47 -18.00 -53.81 38.07
C PRO A 47 -17.66 -52.48 37.37
N LEU A 48 -18.19 -52.32 36.16
CA LEU A 48 -18.06 -51.10 35.35
C LEU A 48 -19.43 -50.58 34.94
N GLU A 49 -19.69 -49.31 35.22
CA GLU A 49 -20.94 -48.62 34.87
C GLU A 49 -20.66 -47.36 34.05
N ILE A 50 -21.41 -47.18 32.97
CA ILE A 50 -21.46 -45.91 32.24
C ILE A 50 -22.71 -45.17 32.68
N ARG A 51 -22.57 -43.88 33.00
CA ARG A 51 -23.67 -43.01 33.42
C ARG A 51 -23.69 -41.75 32.58
N GLY A 52 -24.87 -41.42 32.07
CA GLY A 52 -25.17 -40.17 31.40
C GLY A 52 -26.20 -39.38 32.18
N GLY A 53 -26.08 -38.06 32.21
CA GLY A 53 -27.04 -37.19 32.88
C GLY A 53 -27.20 -35.84 32.21
N VAL A 54 -28.32 -35.20 32.53
CA VAL A 54 -28.58 -33.80 32.22
C VAL A 54 -28.66 -33.05 33.55
N ALA A 55 -27.97 -31.91 33.62
CA ALA A 55 -28.11 -30.96 34.71
C ALA A 55 -28.72 -29.67 34.18
N TYR A 56 -29.55 -29.03 34.99
CA TYR A 56 -30.25 -27.79 34.62
C TYR A 56 -29.72 -26.66 35.50
N ASP A 57 -28.94 -25.76 34.91
CA ASP A 57 -28.40 -24.57 35.60
C ASP A 57 -29.51 -23.51 35.74
N ALA A 58 -30.35 -23.70 36.76
CA ALA A 58 -31.44 -22.77 37.11
C ALA A 58 -30.96 -21.59 37.96
N HIS A 59 -29.92 -21.82 38.76
CA HIS A 59 -29.47 -20.92 39.83
C HIS A 59 -27.99 -21.21 40.14
N GLU A 60 -27.19 -20.17 40.39
CA GLU A 60 -25.73 -20.25 40.55
C GLU A 60 -25.28 -21.14 41.72
N LEU A 61 -26.07 -21.15 42.80
CA LEU A 61 -25.80 -21.97 43.98
C LEU A 61 -26.31 -23.42 43.85
N VAL A 62 -27.33 -23.70 43.03
CA VAL A 62 -28.11 -24.95 43.11
C VAL A 62 -28.45 -25.49 41.73
N THR A 63 -27.76 -26.56 41.32
CA THR A 63 -27.97 -27.22 40.02
C THR A 63 -28.63 -28.59 40.19
N PRO A 64 -29.94 -28.74 39.95
CA PRO A 64 -30.58 -30.07 39.90
C PRO A 64 -30.08 -30.88 38.69
N PHE A 65 -29.99 -32.20 38.86
CA PHE A 65 -29.62 -33.12 37.79
C PHE A 65 -30.41 -34.42 37.83
N VAL A 66 -30.59 -35.02 36.66
CA VAL A 66 -31.15 -36.36 36.48
C VAL A 66 -30.31 -37.13 35.48
N GLY A 67 -30.13 -38.42 35.71
CA GLY A 67 -29.35 -39.27 34.83
C GLY A 67 -29.76 -40.73 34.88
N ALA A 68 -29.20 -41.49 33.95
CA ALA A 68 -29.36 -42.92 33.86
C ALA A 68 -28.00 -43.59 33.65
N GLY A 69 -27.90 -44.84 34.09
CA GLY A 69 -26.69 -45.63 33.95
C GLY A 69 -27.00 -47.06 33.57
N ILE A 70 -26.04 -47.68 32.89
CA ILE A 70 -26.08 -49.10 32.51
C ILE A 70 -24.80 -49.78 32.97
N GLY A 71 -24.95 -51.00 33.49
CA GLY A 71 -23.83 -51.87 33.81
C GLY A 71 -23.24 -52.46 32.53
N ILE A 72 -21.96 -52.18 32.27
CA ILE A 72 -21.25 -52.77 31.12
C ILE A 72 -20.63 -54.11 31.52
N VAL A 73 -20.07 -54.16 32.73
CA VAL A 73 -19.54 -55.40 33.32
C VAL A 73 -20.36 -55.71 34.56
N HIS A 74 -21.04 -56.86 34.50
CA HIS A 74 -21.90 -57.33 35.59
C HIS A 74 -21.02 -57.81 36.74
N GLY A 75 -21.28 -57.28 37.93
CA GLY A 75 -20.58 -57.59 39.15
C GLY A 75 -21.38 -57.08 40.33
N TYR A 76 -20.82 -57.19 41.53
CA TYR A 76 -21.51 -56.72 42.74
C TYR A 76 -21.74 -55.20 42.69
N GLY A 77 -23.00 -54.77 42.71
CA GLY A 77 -23.37 -53.35 42.76
C GLY A 77 -23.47 -52.63 41.41
N THR A 78 -23.22 -53.29 40.27
CA THR A 78 -23.64 -52.79 38.95
C THR A 78 -25.04 -53.29 38.61
N PRO A 79 -26.02 -52.38 38.42
CA PRO A 79 -27.33 -52.80 37.93
C PRO A 79 -27.29 -53.05 36.42
N ASP A 80 -28.25 -53.82 35.91
CA ASP A 80 -28.49 -53.90 34.47
C ASP A 80 -28.79 -52.48 33.91
N TRP A 81 -29.60 -51.72 34.65
CA TRP A 81 -29.83 -50.30 34.42
C TRP A 81 -30.30 -49.61 35.72
N ARG A 82 -30.09 -48.29 35.82
CA ARG A 82 -30.69 -47.46 36.89
C ARG A 82 -30.91 -46.02 36.47
N VAL A 83 -31.76 -45.33 37.22
CA VAL A 83 -31.95 -43.88 37.17
C VAL A 83 -31.49 -43.25 38.49
N PHE A 84 -30.97 -42.04 38.42
CA PHE A 84 -30.50 -41.28 39.58
C PHE A 84 -30.79 -39.79 39.38
N GLY A 85 -30.92 -39.05 40.47
CA GLY A 85 -31.11 -37.62 40.44
C GLY A 85 -30.73 -37.00 41.77
N GLY A 86 -30.42 -35.72 41.75
CA GLY A 86 -29.95 -35.00 42.92
C GLY A 86 -29.79 -33.52 42.64
N VAL A 87 -29.14 -32.84 43.57
CA VAL A 87 -28.90 -31.40 43.51
C VAL A 87 -27.42 -31.17 43.84
N ARG A 88 -26.72 -30.43 42.97
CA ARG A 88 -25.38 -29.92 43.23
C ARG A 88 -25.53 -28.58 43.92
N VAL A 89 -24.79 -28.37 45.00
CA VAL A 89 -24.73 -27.08 45.68
C VAL A 89 -23.33 -26.51 45.46
N GLY A 90 -23.22 -25.47 44.65
CA GLY A 90 -21.98 -24.75 44.37
C GLY A 90 -21.84 -23.56 45.30
N LEU A 91 -20.98 -23.64 46.30
CA LEU A 91 -20.65 -22.48 47.12
C LEU A 91 -19.64 -21.64 46.32
N ILE A 92 -20.09 -20.53 45.72
CA ILE A 92 -19.21 -19.50 45.17
C ILE A 92 -19.13 -18.34 46.16
N ALA A 93 -17.94 -17.76 46.33
CA ALA A 93 -17.67 -16.33 46.11
C ALA A 93 -16.34 -15.93 46.76
N GLU A 94 -15.39 -15.52 45.95
CA GLU A 94 -14.91 -14.12 45.93
C GLU A 94 -14.55 -13.83 44.47
N GLU A 95 -15.20 -12.82 43.89
CA GLU A 95 -14.66 -12.14 42.71
C GLU A 95 -13.46 -11.36 43.23
N GLU A 96 -12.28 -11.56 42.63
CA GLU A 96 -11.10 -10.79 43.00
C GLU A 96 -11.39 -9.31 42.67
N LEU A 97 -11.33 -8.46 43.70
CA LEU A 97 -11.31 -7.02 43.50
C LEU A 97 -10.10 -6.69 42.62
N PRO A 98 -10.27 -5.92 41.53
CA PRO A 98 -9.27 -5.82 40.47
C PRO A 98 -7.90 -5.27 40.92
N CYS A 99 -7.80 -4.60 42.09
CA CYS A 99 -6.55 -4.01 42.58
C CYS A 99 -6.38 -4.15 44.10
N GLU A 100 -6.33 -5.38 44.64
CA GLU A 100 -6.30 -5.63 46.09
C GLU A 100 -5.09 -4.97 46.81
N GLY A 101 -5.34 -3.85 47.49
CA GLY A 101 -4.40 -3.19 48.41
C GLY A 101 -3.83 -1.85 47.97
N GLN A 102 -4.30 -1.27 46.86
CA GLN A 102 -3.97 0.08 46.45
C GLN A 102 -5.15 1.03 46.75
N GLU A 103 -4.85 2.30 46.99
CA GLU A 103 -5.87 3.35 47.15
C GLU A 103 -6.07 3.98 45.77
N GLU A 104 -7.34 4.14 45.36
CA GLU A 104 -7.78 4.89 44.18
C GLU A 104 -7.23 6.33 44.21
N ASP A 105 -6.71 6.81 43.08
CA ASP A 105 -6.31 8.19 42.83
C ASP A 105 -7.48 8.99 42.26
N VAL A 106 -8.15 9.72 43.16
CA VAL A 106 -9.31 10.53 42.78
C VAL A 106 -8.88 11.79 42.02
N ASP A 107 -8.80 11.70 40.70
CA ASP A 107 -8.41 12.78 39.79
C ASP A 107 -9.49 13.11 38.73
N GLY A 108 -10.55 12.30 38.64
CA GLY A 108 -11.65 12.46 37.70
C GLY A 108 -11.59 11.56 36.47
N PHE A 109 -10.56 10.74 36.33
CA PHE A 109 -10.48 9.63 35.40
C PHE A 109 -10.79 8.31 36.14
N GLU A 110 -11.67 7.49 35.56
CA GLU A 110 -12.05 6.15 36.04
C GLU A 110 -12.30 5.89 37.56
N ASP A 111 -12.48 6.93 38.41
CA ASP A 111 -12.75 6.91 39.87
C ASP A 111 -13.77 5.86 40.40
N ASP A 112 -14.68 5.33 39.56
CA ASP A 112 -15.73 4.40 40.01
C ASP A 112 -15.30 2.92 40.07
N ASP A 113 -14.09 2.58 39.59
CA ASP A 113 -13.62 1.20 39.46
C ASP A 113 -12.86 0.67 40.70
N GLY A 114 -12.41 1.60 41.55
CA GLY A 114 -11.68 1.35 42.79
C GLY A 114 -10.23 0.88 42.62
N CYS A 115 -9.67 1.08 41.43
CA CYS A 115 -8.27 0.93 41.09
C CYS A 115 -7.61 2.31 40.96
N PRO A 116 -6.29 2.41 41.15
CA PRO A 116 -5.58 3.60 40.77
C PRO A 116 -5.17 3.54 39.28
N ASP A 117 -5.28 4.67 38.61
CA ASP A 117 -4.98 4.90 37.20
C ASP A 117 -3.87 5.96 37.09
N PRO A 118 -2.59 5.57 37.26
CA PRO A 118 -1.48 6.54 37.35
C PRO A 118 -0.96 7.07 35.99
N ASP A 119 -1.63 6.71 34.89
CA ASP A 119 -1.31 6.99 33.49
C ASP A 119 -2.62 6.78 32.70
N ASN A 120 -3.43 7.84 32.69
CA ASN A 120 -4.83 7.80 32.27
C ASN A 120 -5.03 7.57 30.75
N ASP A 121 -4.12 8.04 29.91
CA ASP A 121 -4.19 7.87 28.45
C ASP A 121 -3.24 6.79 27.90
N GLU A 122 -2.49 6.13 28.80
CA GLU A 122 -1.62 4.99 28.54
C GLU A 122 -0.47 5.29 27.56
N ASP A 123 0.00 6.53 27.51
CA ASP A 123 1.13 6.93 26.65
C ASP A 123 2.52 6.63 27.27
N GLY A 124 2.55 6.31 28.57
CA GLY A 124 3.75 5.94 29.33
C GLY A 124 4.35 7.09 30.15
N ILE A 125 3.77 8.28 30.10
CA ILE A 125 3.98 9.39 31.03
C ILE A 125 2.96 9.23 32.17
N LEU A 126 3.37 9.54 33.39
CA LEU A 126 2.46 9.40 34.54
C LEU A 126 1.74 10.72 34.73
N ASP A 127 0.48 10.73 35.17
CA ASP A 127 -0.33 11.95 35.29
C ASP A 127 0.34 13.05 36.13
N GLU A 128 1.18 12.67 37.11
CA GLU A 128 1.94 13.63 37.94
C GLU A 128 3.04 14.40 37.17
N ARG A 129 3.45 13.89 36.01
CA ARG A 129 4.48 14.44 35.11
C ARG A 129 3.88 14.82 33.75
N ASP A 130 2.62 14.54 33.52
CA ASP A 130 1.91 14.79 32.29
C ASP A 130 1.22 16.16 32.31
N ASP A 131 1.50 17.00 31.32
CA ASP A 131 0.83 18.30 31.17
C ASP A 131 -0.58 18.15 30.53
N CYS A 132 -0.85 17.03 29.85
CA CYS A 132 -2.12 16.64 29.26
C CYS A 132 -2.56 15.22 29.67
N PRO A 133 -2.89 14.96 30.97
CA PRO A 133 -3.10 13.61 31.53
C PRO A 133 -4.30 12.81 31.00
N ASN A 134 -4.90 13.16 29.87
CA ASN A 134 -6.03 12.44 29.28
C ASN A 134 -5.93 12.45 27.73
N GLU A 135 -4.85 12.97 27.18
CA GLU A 135 -4.60 13.10 25.75
C GLU A 135 -3.21 12.53 25.46
N ALA A 136 -3.17 11.30 24.97
CA ALA A 136 -1.91 10.61 24.70
C ALA A 136 -0.98 11.41 23.78
N GLU A 137 0.27 11.54 24.19
CA GLU A 137 1.41 12.05 23.45
C GLU A 137 1.56 11.41 22.06
N ASP A 138 1.90 12.22 21.05
CA ASP A 138 2.13 11.78 19.67
C ASP A 138 3.61 11.71 19.29
N VAL A 139 4.32 10.80 19.94
CA VAL A 139 5.77 10.56 19.80
C VAL A 139 6.30 10.66 18.35
N ASP A 140 6.85 11.83 17.99
CA ASP A 140 7.37 12.15 16.67
C ASP A 140 8.77 12.79 16.71
N GLY A 141 9.28 13.12 17.91
CA GLY A 141 10.57 13.75 18.14
C GLY A 141 10.51 15.24 18.47
N PHE A 142 9.32 15.84 18.46
CA PHE A 142 9.03 17.18 18.95
C PHE A 142 8.35 17.08 20.32
N GLU A 143 8.86 17.85 21.28
CA GLU A 143 8.34 18.00 22.66
C GLU A 143 7.83 16.75 23.45
N ASP A 144 8.16 15.50 23.02
CA ASP A 144 7.76 14.17 23.55
C ASP A 144 7.87 13.91 25.08
N GLU A 145 8.42 14.84 25.87
CA GLU A 145 8.63 14.69 27.32
C GLU A 145 7.54 15.35 28.18
N ASP A 146 6.62 16.13 27.60
CA ASP A 146 5.59 16.87 28.35
C ASP A 146 4.23 16.15 28.45
N GLY A 147 3.96 15.16 27.59
CA GLY A 147 2.74 14.34 27.62
C GLY A 147 1.56 14.97 26.88
N CYS A 148 1.81 16.02 26.09
CA CYS A 148 0.79 16.68 25.30
C CYS A 148 1.00 16.39 23.82
N PRO A 149 -0.07 16.05 23.06
CA PRO A 149 0.07 15.86 21.63
C PRO A 149 0.31 17.19 20.90
N ASP A 150 1.38 17.25 20.12
CA ASP A 150 1.82 18.38 19.32
C ASP A 150 1.51 18.16 17.84
N LEU A 151 0.25 18.42 17.46
CA LEU A 151 -0.25 18.14 16.11
C LEU A 151 0.15 19.17 15.03
N ASP A 152 0.89 20.22 15.40
CA ASP A 152 1.38 21.31 14.53
C ASP A 152 2.66 21.88 15.15
N ASN A 153 3.77 21.18 14.93
CA ASN A 153 5.06 21.40 15.60
C ASN A 153 5.67 22.80 15.35
N ASP A 154 5.40 23.41 14.19
CA ASP A 154 5.95 24.73 13.85
C ASP A 154 4.95 25.89 14.03
N GLY A 155 3.67 25.58 14.24
CA GLY A 155 2.62 26.50 14.61
C GLY A 155 2.16 27.40 13.45
N ASP A 156 2.28 26.95 12.21
CA ASP A 156 1.83 27.69 11.03
C ASP A 156 0.35 27.49 10.69
N GLY A 157 -0.28 26.48 11.30
CA GLY A 157 -1.69 26.12 11.14
C GLY A 157 -1.98 24.99 10.15
N VAL A 158 -0.95 24.35 9.60
CA VAL A 158 -1.01 23.05 8.91
C VAL A 158 -0.63 21.97 9.93
N LEU A 159 -1.35 20.84 9.94
CA LEU A 159 -1.05 19.75 10.88
C LEU A 159 0.14 18.94 10.35
N ASP A 160 0.98 18.37 11.22
CA ASP A 160 2.19 17.63 10.81
C ASP A 160 1.91 16.48 9.81
N GLU A 161 0.72 15.87 9.87
CA GLU A 161 0.30 14.82 8.91
C GLU A 161 0.04 15.33 7.48
N ASP A 162 -0.29 16.63 7.36
CA ASP A 162 -0.57 17.35 6.12
C ASP A 162 0.58 18.31 5.73
N ASP A 163 1.58 18.48 6.59
CA ASP A 163 2.72 19.40 6.44
C ASP A 163 3.91 18.73 5.70
N GLN A 164 4.43 19.38 4.66
CA GLN A 164 5.61 18.89 3.94
C GLN A 164 6.94 19.26 4.63
N CYS A 165 6.91 20.24 5.51
CA CYS A 165 8.02 20.73 6.33
C CYS A 165 7.61 20.89 7.81
N PRO A 166 7.25 19.79 8.54
CA PRO A 166 6.70 19.84 9.91
C PRO A 166 7.47 20.66 10.97
N GLU A 167 8.75 20.96 10.75
CA GLU A 167 9.59 21.73 11.68
C GLU A 167 9.83 23.18 11.25
N GLU A 168 9.23 23.66 10.14
CA GLU A 168 9.56 24.97 9.56
C GLU A 168 8.33 25.78 9.07
N ALA A 169 7.82 26.67 9.93
CA ALA A 169 6.59 27.40 9.67
C ALA A 169 6.47 28.15 8.32
N GLU A 170 5.36 27.93 7.62
CA GLU A 170 4.91 28.69 6.46
C GLU A 170 4.61 30.16 6.82
N ALA A 171 4.96 31.08 5.91
CA ALA A 171 4.66 32.49 6.09
C ALA A 171 3.16 32.79 5.81
N PRO A 172 2.54 33.77 6.50
CA PRO A 172 1.15 34.11 6.26
C PRO A 172 0.85 34.45 4.78
N GLY A 173 0.01 33.64 4.15
CA GLY A 173 -0.38 33.79 2.75
C GLY A 173 0.34 32.86 1.76
N GLY A 174 0.98 31.80 2.26
CA GLY A 174 1.50 30.71 1.43
C GLY A 174 0.41 29.82 0.82
N ASN A 175 0.83 28.69 0.25
CA ASN A 175 -0.01 27.77 -0.52
C ASN A 175 -0.72 26.71 0.37
N GLY A 176 -0.39 26.64 1.67
CA GLY A 176 -0.95 25.69 2.63
C GLY A 176 -0.30 24.30 2.56
N ASP A 177 0.94 24.20 2.09
CA ASP A 177 1.74 22.97 2.12
C ASP A 177 2.66 22.85 3.34
N GLY A 178 2.64 23.85 4.23
CA GLY A 178 3.40 23.88 5.48
C GLY A 178 4.88 24.20 5.33
N CYS A 179 5.36 24.53 4.12
CA CYS A 179 6.77 24.79 3.89
C CYS A 179 7.13 26.28 3.86
N PRO A 180 8.32 26.65 4.37
CA PRO A 180 8.80 28.02 4.34
C PRO A 180 9.39 28.33 2.97
N GLY A 181 8.72 29.22 2.25
CA GLY A 181 9.28 29.91 1.11
C GLY A 181 8.52 29.65 -0.17
N ASP A 182 8.23 30.78 -0.81
CA ASP A 182 8.04 31.14 -2.23
C ASP A 182 8.57 30.22 -3.36
N ARG A 183 8.78 28.91 -3.17
CA ARG A 183 9.03 27.93 -4.25
C ARG A 183 7.71 27.55 -4.89
N PHE A 184 7.01 28.53 -5.43
CA PHE A 184 6.09 28.25 -6.51
C PHE A 184 6.98 27.89 -7.69
N ASP A 185 6.97 26.62 -8.09
CA ASP A 185 7.54 26.10 -9.33
C ASP A 185 6.40 25.26 -9.92
N ALA A 186 5.44 25.96 -10.53
CA ALA A 186 4.12 25.42 -10.82
C ALA A 186 4.13 24.35 -11.92
N ASP A 187 5.14 24.35 -12.78
CA ASP A 187 5.35 23.30 -13.79
C ASP A 187 6.46 22.29 -13.43
N GLY A 188 7.23 22.54 -12.36
CA GLY A 188 8.21 21.62 -11.81
C GLY A 188 9.51 21.57 -12.60
N ASP A 189 9.85 22.63 -13.34
CA ASP A 189 11.05 22.70 -14.16
C ASP A 189 12.31 23.08 -13.38
N GLY A 190 12.17 23.48 -12.11
CA GLY A 190 13.24 23.86 -11.20
C GLY A 190 13.63 25.34 -11.22
N ILE A 191 12.83 26.20 -11.84
CA ILE A 191 12.87 27.67 -11.76
C ILE A 191 11.64 28.12 -10.97
N ASP A 192 11.83 29.03 -10.02
CA ASP A 192 10.70 29.54 -9.23
C ASP A 192 9.83 30.45 -10.11
N ASP A 193 8.49 30.38 -10.05
CA ASP A 193 7.46 31.17 -10.76
C ASP A 193 7.74 32.68 -10.79
N ALA A 194 8.46 33.20 -9.78
CA ALA A 194 8.83 34.61 -9.69
C ALA A 194 9.96 35.01 -10.65
N ASP A 195 10.84 34.06 -10.95
CA ASP A 195 11.97 34.16 -11.87
C ASP A 195 11.69 33.49 -13.23
N ASP A 196 10.63 32.68 -13.31
CA ASP A 196 10.14 31.99 -14.52
C ASP A 196 9.30 32.90 -15.43
N GLN A 197 9.62 32.95 -16.73
CA GLN A 197 8.85 33.68 -17.73
C GLN A 197 7.60 32.94 -18.22
N CYS A 198 7.58 31.61 -18.09
CA CYS A 198 6.48 30.73 -18.45
C CYS A 198 6.08 29.79 -17.29
N PRO A 199 5.55 30.31 -16.14
CA PRO A 199 5.31 29.52 -14.92
C PRO A 199 4.38 28.29 -15.01
N ASP A 200 3.73 28.07 -16.14
CA ASP A 200 2.80 26.96 -16.37
C ASP A 200 3.31 25.97 -17.46
N GLU A 201 4.48 26.23 -18.06
CA GLU A 201 5.04 25.47 -19.18
C GLU A 201 6.51 25.13 -18.92
N PRO A 202 6.84 23.85 -18.66
CA PRO A 202 8.16 23.51 -18.17
C PRO A 202 9.24 23.71 -19.23
N GLU A 203 10.35 24.31 -18.82
CA GLU A 203 11.60 24.47 -19.58
C GLU A 203 12.09 23.15 -20.22
N ASP A 204 12.61 23.23 -21.45
CA ASP A 204 13.09 22.08 -22.23
C ASP A 204 14.62 21.90 -22.30
N ARG A 205 15.41 22.54 -21.44
CA ARG A 205 16.79 22.19 -21.02
C ARG A 205 17.64 21.46 -22.08
N ASP A 206 17.89 22.11 -23.21
CA ASP A 206 18.68 21.58 -24.31
C ASP A 206 20.00 22.34 -24.55
N GLY A 207 20.26 23.34 -23.71
CA GLY A 207 21.41 24.24 -23.77
C GLY A 207 21.17 25.50 -24.60
N PHE A 208 19.91 25.85 -24.86
CA PHE A 208 19.46 27.09 -25.46
C PHE A 208 18.46 27.75 -24.50
N GLU A 209 18.77 28.98 -24.09
CA GLU A 209 17.93 29.82 -23.20
C GLU A 209 17.36 29.17 -21.90
N ASP A 210 17.85 27.98 -21.50
CA ASP A 210 17.52 27.18 -20.28
C ASP A 210 17.36 27.90 -18.92
N ASP A 211 17.77 29.17 -18.79
CA ASP A 211 17.74 29.93 -17.53
C ASP A 211 16.45 30.78 -17.39
N ASP A 212 15.56 30.74 -18.38
CA ASP A 212 14.47 31.70 -18.54
C ASP A 212 13.07 31.14 -18.23
N GLY A 213 12.97 29.80 -18.10
CA GLY A 213 11.78 29.06 -17.69
C GLY A 213 10.79 28.78 -18.82
N CYS A 214 11.12 29.14 -20.06
CA CYS A 214 10.23 28.93 -21.20
C CYS A 214 10.78 27.85 -22.15
N PRO A 215 9.97 26.85 -22.54
CA PRO A 215 10.40 25.88 -23.52
C PRO A 215 10.63 26.53 -24.90
N ASP A 216 11.73 26.16 -25.55
CA ASP A 216 12.17 26.63 -26.86
C ASP A 216 12.14 25.50 -27.92
N PRO A 217 10.95 25.16 -28.46
CA PRO A 217 10.81 24.03 -29.37
C PRO A 217 11.41 24.23 -30.78
N ASP A 218 11.91 25.44 -31.10
CA ASP A 218 12.49 25.85 -32.40
C ASP A 218 13.57 26.93 -32.15
N ASN A 219 14.73 26.48 -31.70
CA ASN A 219 15.82 27.30 -31.16
C ASN A 219 16.41 28.31 -32.16
N ASP A 220 16.30 28.07 -33.47
CA ASP A 220 16.77 29.02 -34.50
C ASP A 220 15.64 29.73 -35.27
N GLY A 221 14.39 29.35 -35.00
CA GLY A 221 13.18 30.01 -35.48
C GLY A 221 12.97 29.87 -36.98
N ASP A 222 13.47 28.80 -37.60
CA ASP A 222 13.33 28.56 -39.04
C ASP A 222 11.99 27.89 -39.43
N GLY A 223 11.23 27.43 -38.43
CA GLY A 223 9.95 26.76 -38.58
C GLY A 223 10.03 25.23 -38.59
N VAL A 224 11.21 24.64 -38.38
CA VAL A 224 11.45 23.21 -38.14
C VAL A 224 11.80 23.02 -36.67
N VAL A 225 10.90 22.39 -35.91
CA VAL A 225 11.14 22.12 -34.49
C VAL A 225 12.42 21.31 -34.25
N ASP A 226 13.12 21.57 -33.15
CA ASP A 226 14.41 20.98 -32.77
C ASP A 226 14.45 19.45 -32.88
N ALA A 227 13.37 18.79 -32.46
CA ALA A 227 13.23 17.33 -32.55
C ALA A 227 13.27 16.78 -34.00
N SER A 228 12.97 17.63 -34.99
CA SER A 228 12.98 17.31 -36.43
C SER A 228 14.08 18.06 -37.20
N ASP A 229 14.79 18.97 -36.54
CA ASP A 229 15.87 19.77 -37.10
C ASP A 229 17.21 19.01 -37.02
N ARG A 230 17.98 19.04 -38.09
CA ARG A 230 19.33 18.47 -38.14
C ARG A 230 20.40 19.48 -37.71
N CYS A 231 20.08 20.76 -37.76
CA CYS A 231 20.89 21.89 -37.38
C CYS A 231 20.10 22.84 -36.43
N PRO A 232 19.69 22.41 -35.22
CA PRO A 232 18.78 23.19 -34.33
C PRO A 232 19.25 24.57 -33.88
N ARG A 233 20.44 25.03 -34.29
CA ARG A 233 21.02 26.32 -33.90
C ARG A 233 21.45 27.14 -35.11
N GLU A 234 21.10 26.70 -36.31
CA GLU A 234 21.48 27.33 -37.57
C GLU A 234 20.30 27.31 -38.53
N ALA A 235 19.55 28.42 -38.56
CA ALA A 235 18.35 28.53 -39.37
C ALA A 235 18.57 28.08 -40.83
N GLY A 236 17.71 27.20 -41.28
CA GLY A 236 17.75 26.60 -42.60
C GLY A 236 16.41 26.62 -43.31
N VAL A 237 16.22 25.63 -44.18
CA VAL A 237 14.99 25.45 -44.93
C VAL A 237 14.41 24.08 -44.63
N VAL A 238 13.08 24.00 -44.62
CA VAL A 238 12.33 22.75 -44.38
C VAL A 238 12.78 21.64 -45.33
N GLU A 239 13.05 21.97 -46.59
CA GLU A 239 13.49 21.00 -47.60
C GLU A 239 14.89 20.42 -47.33
N ASN A 240 15.69 21.06 -46.49
CA ASN A 240 17.02 20.61 -46.06
C ASN A 240 17.05 20.19 -44.58
N HIS A 241 15.88 19.89 -44.00
CA HIS A 241 15.73 19.46 -42.61
C HIS A 241 16.31 20.47 -41.60
N GLY A 242 15.96 21.74 -41.80
CA GLY A 242 16.34 22.84 -40.91
C GLY A 242 17.80 23.29 -41.02
N CYS A 243 18.59 22.65 -41.89
CA CYS A 243 19.96 23.09 -42.14
C CYS A 243 20.05 24.15 -43.25
N PRO A 244 20.99 25.11 -43.15
CA PRO A 244 21.24 26.08 -44.20
C PRO A 244 21.74 25.39 -45.47
N ASP A 245 21.27 25.88 -46.62
CA ASP A 245 21.73 25.42 -47.93
C ASP A 245 23.17 25.91 -48.20
N THR A 246 24.05 25.02 -48.65
CA THR A 246 25.38 25.39 -49.15
C THR A 246 25.37 25.63 -50.65
N ASP A 247 26.21 26.53 -51.13
CA ASP A 247 26.45 26.80 -52.55
C ASP A 247 27.96 26.92 -52.75
N ARG A 248 28.62 25.80 -53.10
CA ARG A 248 30.08 25.69 -53.13
C ARG A 248 30.72 26.44 -54.28
N ASP A 249 30.00 26.68 -55.37
CA ASP A 249 30.51 27.35 -56.56
C ASP A 249 29.95 28.76 -56.78
N GLU A 250 29.08 29.21 -55.86
CA GLU A 250 28.51 30.55 -55.76
C GLU A 250 27.70 30.95 -57.00
N ASP A 251 27.04 29.98 -57.65
CA ASP A 251 26.22 30.24 -58.85
C ASP A 251 24.75 30.59 -58.55
N GLY A 252 24.35 30.50 -57.28
CA GLY A 252 23.02 30.78 -56.76
C GLY A 252 22.06 29.59 -56.79
N VAL A 253 22.54 28.38 -57.09
CA VAL A 253 21.79 27.12 -56.99
C VAL A 253 22.36 26.31 -55.82
N PRO A 254 21.57 26.02 -54.77
CA PRO A 254 22.03 25.21 -53.65
C PRO A 254 22.56 23.84 -54.07
N ASP A 255 23.65 23.39 -53.45
CA ASP A 255 24.35 22.12 -53.71
C ASP A 255 23.39 20.92 -53.74
N ARG A 256 22.35 20.91 -52.90
CA ARG A 256 21.39 19.80 -52.83
C ARG A 256 20.55 19.66 -54.10
N ILE A 257 20.35 20.74 -54.85
CA ILE A 257 19.59 20.78 -56.11
C ILE A 257 20.49 21.15 -57.31
N ASP A 258 21.80 21.23 -57.12
CA ASP A 258 22.77 21.44 -58.17
C ASP A 258 23.30 20.11 -58.74
N ASN A 259 23.20 19.96 -60.06
CA ASN A 259 23.78 18.81 -60.76
C ASN A 259 25.31 18.92 -60.91
N CYS A 260 25.88 20.12 -60.75
CA CYS A 260 27.29 20.45 -60.89
C CYS A 260 27.81 21.28 -59.71
N PRO A 261 27.77 20.79 -58.44
CA PRO A 261 28.07 21.59 -57.23
C PRO A 261 29.47 22.20 -57.07
N ASP A 262 30.34 22.02 -58.07
CA ASP A 262 31.72 22.48 -58.07
C ASP A 262 32.05 23.26 -59.37
N GLU A 263 31.04 23.55 -60.21
CA GLU A 263 31.20 24.23 -61.50
C GLU A 263 30.06 25.23 -61.80
N PRO A 264 30.33 26.55 -61.77
CA PRO A 264 29.27 27.54 -61.85
C PRO A 264 28.44 27.45 -63.13
N GLY A 265 27.12 27.55 -62.98
CA GLY A 265 26.14 27.53 -64.04
C GLY A 265 24.99 28.51 -63.84
N THR A 266 23.77 28.08 -64.12
CA THR A 266 22.57 28.92 -64.02
C THR A 266 21.41 28.07 -63.52
N ALA A 267 20.48 28.65 -62.75
CA ALA A 267 19.27 27.95 -62.30
C ALA A 267 18.47 27.28 -63.45
N ALA A 268 18.40 27.93 -64.63
CA ALA A 268 17.75 27.38 -65.82
C ALA A 268 18.41 26.09 -66.37
N ARG A 269 19.64 25.81 -65.94
CA ARG A 269 20.43 24.63 -66.29
C ARG A 269 20.80 23.80 -65.06
N GLN A 270 20.11 23.97 -63.92
CA GLN A 270 20.33 23.17 -62.70
C GLN A 270 21.80 23.23 -62.26
N GLY A 271 22.29 24.46 -62.06
CA GLY A 271 23.66 24.81 -61.66
C GLY A 271 24.79 24.43 -62.63
N CYS A 272 24.48 23.82 -63.78
CA CYS A 272 25.50 23.43 -64.75
C CYS A 272 25.69 24.42 -65.91
N ARG A 273 26.93 24.48 -66.43
CA ARG A 273 27.24 25.14 -67.72
C ARG A 273 26.49 24.52 -68.89
N ALA A 274 26.45 23.18 -68.94
CA ALA A 274 25.78 22.42 -69.99
C ALA A 274 24.29 22.24 -69.69
N ARG A 275 23.48 22.08 -70.75
CA ARG A 275 22.05 21.75 -70.60
C ARG A 275 21.89 20.38 -69.95
N GLN A 276 21.15 20.34 -68.85
CA GLN A 276 20.84 19.12 -68.11
C GLN A 276 19.61 18.42 -68.70
N ARG A 277 19.69 17.09 -68.81
CA ARG A 277 18.58 16.21 -69.24
C ARG A 277 17.83 15.58 -68.06
N VAL A 278 18.35 15.80 -66.85
CA VAL A 278 17.82 15.34 -65.58
C VAL A 278 17.78 16.55 -64.66
N ARG A 279 16.65 16.76 -64.01
CA ARG A 279 16.49 17.74 -62.94
C ARG A 279 16.36 17.00 -61.62
N ILE A 280 17.13 17.43 -60.62
CA ILE A 280 16.95 17.00 -59.24
C ILE A 280 15.78 17.81 -58.67
N GLU A 281 14.72 17.11 -58.26
CA GLU A 281 13.66 17.66 -57.42
C GLU A 281 13.74 16.98 -56.05
N GLU A 282 13.06 17.54 -55.05
CA GLU A 282 13.10 17.07 -53.66
C GLU A 282 12.88 15.56 -53.50
N THR A 283 11.90 15.00 -54.20
CA THR A 283 11.51 13.59 -54.02
C THR A 283 11.82 12.71 -55.23
N GLN A 284 12.33 13.27 -56.33
CA GLN A 284 12.47 12.53 -57.58
C GLN A 284 13.51 13.14 -58.53
N LEU A 285 14.06 12.28 -59.39
CA LEU A 285 14.83 12.71 -60.55
C LEU A 285 13.90 12.82 -61.76
N VAL A 286 13.71 14.03 -62.28
CA VAL A 286 12.87 14.28 -63.46
C VAL A 286 13.72 14.27 -64.72
N ILE A 287 13.52 13.24 -65.55
CA ILE A 287 14.15 13.18 -66.86
C ILE A 287 13.34 14.05 -67.83
N THR A 288 13.96 15.11 -68.35
CA THR A 288 13.30 16.10 -69.21
C THR A 288 13.21 15.67 -70.68
N ASP A 289 14.01 14.68 -71.08
CA ASP A 289 14.05 14.12 -72.44
C ASP A 289 13.56 12.67 -72.50
N LYS A 290 13.03 12.25 -73.66
CA LYS A 290 12.62 10.85 -73.87
C LYS A 290 13.84 9.93 -73.96
N VAL A 291 13.94 9.00 -73.01
CA VAL A 291 14.91 7.89 -73.03
C VAL A 291 14.27 6.65 -73.66
N TYR A 292 14.88 6.14 -74.72
CA TYR A 292 14.48 4.91 -75.41
C TYR A 292 15.39 3.75 -75.02
N PHE A 293 14.79 2.60 -74.73
CA PHE A 293 15.47 1.35 -74.40
C PHE A 293 15.33 0.33 -75.53
N ALA A 294 16.29 -0.56 -75.66
CA ALA A 294 16.15 -1.73 -76.51
C ALA A 294 15.03 -2.64 -75.96
N HIS A 295 14.33 -3.33 -76.85
CA HIS A 295 13.23 -4.21 -76.46
C HIS A 295 13.73 -5.24 -75.42
N ASP A 296 13.03 -5.33 -74.30
CA ASP A 296 13.32 -6.27 -73.20
C ASP A 296 14.77 -6.17 -72.68
N SER A 297 15.34 -4.95 -72.64
CA SER A 297 16.72 -4.72 -72.24
C SER A 297 16.91 -3.34 -71.62
N ALA A 298 17.72 -3.25 -70.56
CA ALA A 298 18.16 -1.99 -69.97
C ALA A 298 19.14 -1.18 -70.85
N ARG A 299 19.45 -1.65 -72.07
CA ARG A 299 20.34 -0.96 -72.99
C ARG A 299 19.66 0.27 -73.60
N ILE A 300 20.20 1.45 -73.30
CA ILE A 300 19.75 2.72 -73.89
C ILE A 300 20.08 2.75 -75.40
N LEU A 301 19.08 3.09 -76.22
CA LEU A 301 19.25 3.24 -77.66
C LEU A 301 19.94 4.56 -78.00
N ARG A 302 20.75 4.58 -79.07
CA ARG A 302 21.44 5.80 -79.54
C ARG A 302 20.50 6.99 -79.79
N ARG A 303 19.24 6.74 -80.16
CA ARG A 303 18.23 7.79 -80.40
C ARG A 303 17.89 8.60 -79.14
N SER A 304 18.19 8.08 -77.96
CA SER A 304 18.07 8.80 -76.68
C SER A 304 19.17 9.88 -76.52
N ASN A 305 20.25 9.80 -77.31
CA ASN A 305 21.38 10.72 -77.29
C ASN A 305 21.38 11.69 -78.47
N ALA A 306 20.34 11.70 -79.30
CA ALA A 306 20.26 12.60 -80.45
C ALA A 306 19.96 14.03 -79.94
N LEU A 307 20.90 14.94 -80.20
CA LEU A 307 20.75 16.39 -80.04
C LEU A 307 20.03 16.98 -81.26
#